data_AF-A0A6N1YEG7-F1
#
_entry.id   AF-A0A6N1YEG7-F1
#
_cell.length_a   1.000
_cell.length_b   1.000
_cell.length_c   1.000
_cell.angle_alpha   90.00
_cell.angle_beta   90.00
_cell.angle_gamma   90.00
#
_symmetry.space_group_name_H-M   'P 1'
#
loop_
_entity.id
_entity.type
_entity.pdbx_description
1 polymer ?
#
loop_
_entity_poly.entity_id
_entity_poly.type
_entity_poly.pdbx_seq_one_letter_code
_entity_poly.pdbx_strand_id
1 'polypeptide(L)'
;MKFILFFCLLFPFVTSADNLSDSNKLFDFAEINYPEFFSQAEGPTYELGAYLVRYYPERGYYLGTKDGQVWAYGDIFGGLLKLGKISDYVELEPEGDAVLAELFADGLSDVQVQGVGEVIAILADDLQGSRHQRFIIKLVSGQTLLVAHNIDLAPRVSNLSVGDRIEFFGEYEWNEKGGVIHWTHSDPIGKHIAGWLSHNDIVYQAL
;
A
#
# COMPACT_ATOMS: atom_id res chain seq x y z
N MET A 1 -40.41 4.26 25.95
CA MET A 1 -38.99 3.84 26.06
C MET A 1 -38.55 3.31 24.70
N LYS A 2 -37.63 4.00 24.02
CA LYS A 2 -37.11 3.61 22.71
C LYS A 2 -36.09 2.47 22.91
N PHE A 3 -36.34 1.31 22.30
CA PHE A 3 -35.33 0.26 22.16
C PHE A 3 -34.42 0.63 20.98
N ILE A 4 -33.15 0.88 21.26
CA ILE A 4 -32.11 0.98 20.23
C ILE A 4 -31.55 -0.44 20.06
N LEU A 5 -31.77 -1.03 18.88
CA LEU A 5 -31.13 -2.27 18.47
C LEU A 5 -29.66 -1.95 18.14
N PHE A 6 -28.73 -2.53 18.89
CA PHE A 6 -27.31 -2.51 18.54
C PHE A 6 -27.06 -3.66 17.57
N PHE A 7 -26.83 -3.34 16.30
CA PHE A 7 -26.46 -4.32 15.28
C PHE A 7 -24.94 -4.49 15.35
N CYS A 8 -24.47 -5.50 16.09
CA CYS A 8 -23.07 -5.93 16.05
C CYS A 8 -22.83 -6.71 14.74
N LEU A 9 -22.41 -6.02 13.69
CA LEU A 9 -21.73 -6.66 12.57
C LEU A 9 -20.32 -7.03 13.03
N LEU A 10 -20.13 -8.32 13.30
CA LEU A 10 -18.80 -8.92 13.38
C LEU A 10 -18.22 -8.94 11.96
N PHE A 11 -17.54 -7.86 11.58
CA PHE A 11 -16.59 -7.93 10.48
C PHE A 11 -15.40 -8.77 10.97
N PRO A 12 -15.03 -9.87 10.29
CA PRO A 12 -13.72 -10.45 10.50
C PRO A 12 -12.69 -9.34 10.23
N PHE A 13 -11.91 -8.97 11.25
CA PHE A 13 -10.70 -8.19 11.07
C PHE A 13 -9.82 -8.97 10.11
N VAL A 14 -9.81 -8.57 8.84
CA VAL A 14 -8.69 -8.88 7.96
C VAL A 14 -7.54 -8.10 8.56
N THR A 15 -6.64 -8.79 9.26
CA THR A 15 -5.37 -8.19 9.69
C THR A 15 -4.61 -7.90 8.42
N SER A 16 -4.63 -6.64 8.03
CA SER A 16 -3.82 -6.09 6.96
C SER A 16 -2.36 -6.46 7.15
N ALA A 17 -1.74 -6.88 6.05
CA ALA A 17 -0.29 -6.93 6.00
C ALA A 17 0.23 -5.50 6.19
N ASP A 18 1.16 -5.31 7.13
CA ASP A 18 1.70 -3.98 7.41
C ASP A 18 2.24 -3.34 6.13
N ASN A 19 1.81 -2.11 5.85
CA ASN A 19 2.39 -1.37 4.75
C ASN A 19 3.64 -0.62 5.23
N LEU A 20 4.53 -0.34 4.28
CA LEU A 20 5.79 0.36 4.53
C LEU A 20 5.57 1.77 5.10
N SER A 21 4.47 2.43 4.74
CA SER A 21 4.12 3.78 5.21
C SER A 21 3.85 3.79 6.72
N ASP A 22 2.94 2.94 7.18
CA ASP A 22 2.56 2.84 8.59
C ASP A 22 3.70 2.32 9.45
N SER A 23 4.50 1.39 8.92
CA SER A 23 5.69 0.89 9.59
C SER A 23 6.73 2.01 9.75
N ASN A 24 6.97 2.81 8.71
CA ASN A 24 7.87 3.97 8.80
C ASN A 24 7.36 5.02 9.79
N LYS A 25 6.07 5.37 9.75
CA LYS A 25 5.48 6.29 10.74
C LYS A 25 5.73 5.83 12.17
N LEU A 26 5.51 4.53 12.43
CA LEU A 26 5.75 3.95 13.74
C LEU A 26 7.23 4.01 14.13
N PHE A 27 8.14 3.66 13.23
CA PHE A 27 9.57 3.66 13.53
C PHE A 27 10.10 5.08 13.76
N ASP A 28 9.67 6.05 12.93
CA ASP A 28 9.97 7.46 13.12
C ASP A 28 9.39 7.98 14.45
N PHE A 29 8.16 7.60 14.79
CA PHE A 29 7.56 7.90 16.08
C PHE A 29 8.40 7.33 17.24
N ALA A 30 8.88 6.09 17.13
CA ALA A 30 9.70 5.47 18.15
C ALA A 30 11.06 6.18 18.31
N GLU A 31 11.68 6.59 17.20
CA GLU A 31 12.95 7.32 17.20
C GLU A 31 12.84 8.71 17.84
N ILE A 32 11.71 9.39 17.62
CA ILE A 32 11.44 10.71 18.18
C ILE A 32 11.12 10.63 19.68
N ASN A 33 10.30 9.66 20.10
CA ASN A 33 9.72 9.64 21.45
C ASN A 33 10.51 8.78 22.44
N TYR A 34 11.31 7.83 21.94
CA TYR A 34 12.13 6.93 22.76
C TYR A 34 13.57 6.88 22.24
N PRO A 35 14.26 8.02 22.09
CA PRO A 35 15.61 8.08 21.53
C PRO A 35 16.64 7.34 22.39
N GLU A 36 16.34 7.14 23.67
CA GLU A 36 17.15 6.30 24.54
C GLU A 36 17.06 4.82 24.18
N PHE A 37 16.19 4.39 23.28
CA PHE A 37 16.13 3.04 22.72
C PHE A 37 16.37 3.01 21.21
N PHE A 38 15.96 4.06 20.48
CA PHE A 38 15.92 4.11 19.01
C PHE A 38 16.54 5.42 18.47
N SER A 39 17.85 5.61 18.59
CA SER A 39 18.52 6.90 18.27
C SER A 39 18.96 7.04 16.81
N GLN A 40 19.43 5.95 16.19
CA GLN A 40 19.85 5.94 14.79
C GLN A 40 19.71 4.53 14.22
N ALA A 41 18.81 4.36 13.25
CA ALA A 41 18.69 3.11 12.52
C ALA A 41 19.85 2.96 11.50
N GLU A 42 20.28 1.72 11.27
CA GLU A 42 21.17 1.38 10.17
C GLU A 42 20.35 1.21 8.88
N GLY A 43 20.33 2.27 8.08
CA GLY A 43 19.67 2.24 6.77
C GLY A 43 18.14 2.36 6.83
N PRO A 44 17.47 2.17 5.68
CA PRO A 44 16.02 2.26 5.58
C PRO A 44 15.33 1.06 6.24
N THR A 45 14.01 1.14 6.40
CA THR A 45 13.19 -0.04 6.69
C THR A 45 13.35 -1.11 5.61
N TYR A 46 13.50 -2.37 6.01
CA TYR A 46 13.63 -3.50 5.09
C TYR A 46 12.84 -4.72 5.56
N GLU A 47 12.61 -5.67 4.65
CA GLU A 47 11.96 -6.93 4.99
C GLU A 47 12.95 -7.93 5.61
N LEU A 48 12.56 -8.51 6.74
CA LEU A 48 13.24 -9.62 7.37
C LEU A 48 12.25 -10.78 7.57
N GLY A 49 12.18 -11.66 6.57
CA GLY A 49 11.18 -12.72 6.54
C GLY A 49 9.78 -12.15 6.35
N ALA A 50 8.93 -12.23 7.36
CA ALA A 50 7.56 -11.70 7.33
C ALA A 50 7.41 -10.38 8.11
N TYR A 51 8.52 -9.72 8.43
CA TYR A 51 8.55 -8.48 9.21
C TYR A 51 9.09 -7.34 8.35
N LEU A 52 8.51 -6.15 8.48
CA LEU A 52 9.21 -4.92 8.13
C LEU A 52 9.99 -4.47 9.37
N VAL A 53 11.27 -4.17 9.24
CA VAL A 53 12.14 -3.86 10.39
C VAL A 53 13.06 -2.68 10.14
N ARG A 54 13.46 -2.03 11.24
CA ARG A 54 14.67 -1.22 11.34
C ARG A 54 15.61 -1.82 12.37
N TYR A 55 16.90 -1.81 12.06
CA TYR A 55 17.96 -2.27 12.95
C TYR A 55 18.67 -1.08 13.60
N TYR A 56 18.90 -1.14 14.90
CA TYR A 56 19.54 -0.10 15.70
C TYR A 56 20.88 -0.64 16.22
N PRO A 57 21.99 -0.37 15.51
CA PRO A 57 23.27 -1.06 15.69
C PRO A 57 23.97 -0.69 16.99
N GLU A 58 23.77 0.52 17.52
CA GLU A 58 24.41 0.98 18.76
C GLU A 58 24.13 0.03 19.92
N ARG A 59 22.96 -0.63 19.89
CA ARG A 59 22.53 -1.54 20.94
C ARG A 59 22.13 -2.94 20.47
N GLY A 60 22.13 -3.18 19.15
CA GLY A 60 21.87 -4.51 18.58
C GLY A 60 20.41 -4.93 18.61
N TYR A 61 19.48 -3.98 18.40
CA TYR A 61 18.05 -4.25 18.48
C TYR A 61 17.34 -4.06 17.15
N TYR A 62 16.21 -4.74 16.99
CA TYR A 62 15.27 -4.50 15.91
C TYR A 62 13.98 -3.93 16.48
N LEU A 63 13.42 -2.96 15.78
CA LEU A 63 12.00 -2.62 15.87
C LEU A 63 11.36 -3.08 14.56
N GLY A 64 10.19 -3.70 14.66
CA GLY A 64 9.54 -4.28 13.49
C GLY A 64 8.03 -4.32 13.60
N THR A 65 7.41 -4.52 12.45
CA THR A 65 5.96 -4.71 12.30
C THR A 65 5.69 -6.04 11.63
N LYS A 66 4.65 -6.73 12.11
CA LYS A 66 4.07 -7.91 11.46
C LYS A 66 2.59 -8.07 11.82
N ASP A 67 1.73 -8.23 10.81
CA ASP A 67 0.29 -8.48 10.92
C ASP A 67 -0.45 -7.41 11.78
N GLY A 68 -0.14 -6.14 11.56
CA GLY A 68 -0.69 -5.01 12.33
C GLY A 68 -0.09 -4.86 13.73
N GLN A 69 0.92 -5.66 14.08
CA GLN A 69 1.52 -5.70 15.41
C GLN A 69 2.94 -5.14 15.41
N VAL A 70 3.30 -4.49 16.51
CA VAL A 70 4.65 -3.99 16.77
C VAL A 70 5.44 -5.02 17.58
N TRP A 71 6.68 -5.23 17.16
CA TRP A 71 7.62 -6.17 17.75
C TRP A 71 8.96 -5.48 17.99
N ALA A 72 9.59 -5.76 19.12
CA ALA A 72 10.99 -5.43 19.36
C ALA A 72 11.78 -6.73 19.56
N TYR A 73 13.00 -6.79 19.03
CA TYR A 73 13.87 -7.94 19.21
C TYR A 73 15.25 -7.50 19.69
N GLY A 74 15.76 -8.18 20.72
CA GLY A 74 17.08 -7.92 21.27
C GLY A 74 17.23 -8.45 22.70
N ASP A 75 18.47 -8.54 23.17
CA ASP A 75 18.79 -9.09 24.49
C ASP A 75 18.10 -8.31 25.62
N ILE A 76 18.01 -6.98 25.50
CA ILE A 76 17.34 -6.13 26.50
C ILE A 76 15.84 -6.42 26.60
N PHE A 77 15.24 -6.95 25.53
CA PHE A 77 13.83 -7.32 25.48
C PHE A 77 13.59 -8.78 25.85
N GLY A 78 14.65 -9.54 26.17
CA GLY A 78 14.57 -10.98 26.43
C GLY A 78 14.27 -11.81 25.18
N GLY A 79 14.69 -11.33 24.00
CA GLY A 79 14.36 -11.92 22.70
C GLY A 79 13.27 -11.13 21.99
N LEU A 80 12.28 -11.83 21.40
CA LEU A 80 11.19 -11.21 20.66
C LEU A 80 10.06 -10.79 21.61
N LEU A 81 9.84 -9.49 21.73
CA LEU A 81 8.82 -8.86 22.56
C LEU A 81 7.74 -8.24 21.70
N LYS A 82 6.47 -8.59 21.96
CA LYS A 82 5.31 -7.92 21.35
C LYS A 82 4.99 -6.65 22.13
N LEU A 83 4.94 -5.51 21.45
CA LEU A 83 4.72 -4.20 22.08
C LEU A 83 3.27 -3.73 22.00
N GLY A 84 2.54 -4.07 20.94
CA GLY A 84 1.14 -3.65 20.77
C GLY A 84 0.71 -3.73 19.31
N LYS A 85 -0.37 -3.03 18.96
CA LYS A 85 -0.75 -2.78 17.57
C LYS A 85 -0.09 -1.50 17.07
N ILE A 86 0.14 -1.37 15.77
CA ILE A 86 0.65 -0.11 15.18
C ILE A 86 -0.28 1.06 15.52
N SER A 87 -1.60 0.83 15.45
CA SER A 87 -2.65 1.80 15.77
C SER A 87 -2.64 2.31 17.22
N ASP A 88 -1.93 1.63 18.12
CA ASP A 88 -1.80 2.09 19.51
C ASP A 88 -0.79 3.25 19.64
N TYR A 89 0.04 3.46 18.61
CA TYR A 89 1.14 4.45 18.61
C TYR A 89 0.97 5.53 17.55
N VAL A 90 0.46 5.17 16.37
CA VAL A 90 0.33 6.08 15.23
C VAL A 90 -1.02 5.91 14.53
N GLU A 91 -1.50 6.97 13.90
CA GLU A 91 -2.64 6.89 12.98
C GLU A 91 -2.22 6.16 11.70
N LEU A 92 -2.91 5.06 11.41
CA LEU A 92 -2.71 4.29 10.19
C LEU A 92 -3.18 5.13 8.99
N GLU A 93 -2.39 5.13 7.93
CA GLU A 93 -2.93 5.53 6.63
C GLU A 93 -4.09 4.60 6.28
N PRO A 94 -5.24 5.14 5.83
CA PRO A 94 -6.31 4.29 5.37
C PRO A 94 -5.77 3.42 4.23
N GLU A 95 -5.94 2.11 4.36
CA GLU A 95 -5.49 1.17 3.35
C GLU A 95 -6.11 1.53 2.01
N GLY A 96 -5.28 1.62 0.97
CA GLY A 96 -5.75 1.90 -0.38
C GLY A 96 -6.95 1.05 -0.79
N ASP A 97 -6.93 -0.23 -0.41
CA ASP A 97 -8.04 -1.17 -0.60
C ASP A 97 -9.35 -0.73 0.09
N ALA A 98 -9.29 -0.26 1.33
CA ALA A 98 -10.47 0.20 2.07
C ALA A 98 -11.02 1.51 1.48
N VAL A 99 -10.12 2.44 1.12
CA VAL A 99 -10.50 3.68 0.42
C VAL A 99 -11.17 3.36 -0.91
N LEU A 100 -10.59 2.46 -1.72
CA LEU A 100 -11.14 2.06 -3.01
C LEU A 100 -12.51 1.38 -2.88
N ALA A 101 -12.71 0.57 -1.84
CA ALA A 101 -13.99 -0.05 -1.56
C ALA A 101 -15.08 0.99 -1.21
N GLU A 102 -14.72 2.03 -0.44
CA GLU A 102 -15.62 3.14 -0.13
C GLU A 102 -15.95 3.97 -1.38
N LEU A 103 -14.94 4.36 -2.16
CA LEU A 103 -15.13 5.08 -3.42
C LEU A 103 -16.03 4.29 -4.40
N PHE A 104 -15.88 2.97 -4.43
CA PHE A 104 -16.73 2.11 -5.26
C PHE A 104 -18.16 2.04 -4.75
N ALA A 105 -18.35 1.88 -3.44
CA ALA A 105 -19.67 1.85 -2.81
C ALA A 105 -20.44 3.16 -3.01
N ASP A 106 -19.73 4.29 -2.96
CA ASP A 106 -20.30 5.63 -3.04
C ASP A 106 -20.39 6.19 -4.47
N GLY A 107 -19.80 5.51 -5.46
CA GLY A 107 -19.87 5.95 -6.86
C GLY A 107 -18.95 7.14 -7.17
N LEU A 108 -17.83 7.29 -6.46
CA LEU A 108 -16.96 8.45 -6.52
C LEU A 108 -15.81 8.26 -7.52
N SER A 109 -15.47 9.33 -8.25
CA SER A 109 -14.44 9.42 -9.31
C SER A 109 -13.47 10.57 -9.01
N ASP A 110 -12.45 10.73 -9.86
CA ASP A 110 -11.47 11.83 -9.79
C ASP A 110 -10.70 11.85 -8.45
N VAL A 111 -10.38 10.68 -7.91
CA VAL A 111 -9.68 10.55 -6.62
C VAL A 111 -8.30 9.93 -6.81
N GLN A 112 -7.27 10.66 -6.39
CA GLN A 112 -5.91 10.14 -6.33
C GLN A 112 -5.79 9.11 -5.20
N VAL A 113 -5.35 7.90 -5.52
CA VAL A 113 -5.23 6.79 -4.58
C VAL A 113 -3.89 6.07 -4.75
N GLN A 114 -3.41 5.51 -3.65
CA GLN A 114 -2.33 4.51 -3.65
C GLN A 114 -2.93 3.16 -3.28
N GLY A 115 -2.46 2.09 -3.88
CA GLY A 115 -2.91 0.75 -3.51
C GLY A 115 -2.02 -0.36 -4.03
N VAL A 116 -2.42 -1.58 -3.71
CA VAL A 116 -1.77 -2.81 -4.16
C VAL A 116 -2.82 -3.81 -4.62
N GLY A 117 -2.53 -4.55 -5.67
CA GLY A 117 -3.38 -5.65 -6.13
C GLY A 117 -2.61 -6.76 -6.83
N GLU A 118 -3.23 -7.93 -6.92
CA GLU A 118 -2.72 -9.08 -7.66
C GLU A 118 -3.26 -9.05 -9.10
N VAL A 119 -2.39 -9.21 -10.10
CA VAL A 119 -2.80 -9.29 -11.51
C VAL A 119 -3.58 -10.57 -11.75
N ILE A 120 -4.86 -10.43 -12.11
CA ILE A 120 -5.74 -11.57 -12.42
C ILE A 120 -6.00 -11.77 -13.92
N ALA A 121 -5.73 -10.74 -14.74
CA ALA A 121 -5.83 -10.84 -16.19
C ALA A 121 -4.93 -9.81 -16.89
N ILE A 122 -4.28 -10.22 -17.97
CA ILE A 122 -3.56 -9.32 -18.87
C ILE A 122 -4.39 -9.17 -20.14
N LEU A 123 -4.66 -7.92 -20.53
CA LEU A 123 -5.45 -7.60 -21.72
C LEU A 123 -4.54 -7.19 -22.86
N ALA A 124 -5.08 -7.19 -24.08
CA ALA A 124 -4.38 -6.57 -25.21
C ALA A 124 -4.18 -5.07 -24.93
N ASP A 125 -3.00 -4.54 -25.27
CA ASP A 125 -2.74 -3.11 -25.20
C ASP A 125 -3.79 -2.36 -26.05
N ASP A 126 -4.24 -1.21 -25.55
CA ASP A 126 -5.02 -0.28 -26.36
C ASP A 126 -4.06 0.57 -27.19
N LEU A 127 -4.24 0.55 -28.51
CA LEU A 127 -3.38 1.25 -29.46
C LEU A 127 -4.11 2.39 -30.18
N GLN A 128 -5.34 2.70 -29.78
CA GLN A 128 -6.11 3.80 -30.37
C GLN A 128 -5.93 5.08 -29.55
N GLY A 129 -5.51 6.16 -30.21
CA GLY A 129 -5.18 7.40 -29.50
C GLY A 129 -3.89 7.24 -28.69
N SER A 130 -3.89 7.71 -27.44
CA SER A 130 -2.79 7.43 -26.51
C SER A 130 -2.75 5.94 -26.20
N ARG A 131 -1.56 5.34 -26.30
CA ARG A 131 -1.38 3.90 -26.13
C ARG A 131 -1.42 3.54 -24.65
N HIS A 132 -2.14 2.48 -24.29
CA HIS A 132 -2.23 2.00 -22.92
C HIS A 132 -1.94 0.52 -22.81
N GLN A 133 -1.07 0.14 -21.88
CA GLN A 133 -1.03 -1.22 -21.37
C GLN A 133 -2.22 -1.43 -20.44
N ARG A 134 -2.90 -2.56 -20.58
CA ARG A 134 -4.13 -2.87 -19.82
C ARG A 134 -4.04 -4.21 -19.13
N PHE A 135 -4.40 -4.24 -17.86
CA PHE A 135 -4.52 -5.47 -17.08
C PHE A 135 -5.50 -5.25 -15.93
N ILE A 136 -6.01 -6.34 -15.37
CA ILE A 136 -6.95 -6.31 -14.26
C ILE A 136 -6.21 -6.78 -13.02
N ILE A 137 -6.31 -5.99 -11.95
CA ILE A 137 -5.86 -6.38 -10.62
C ILE A 137 -7.05 -6.68 -9.71
N LYS A 138 -6.85 -7.58 -8.76
CA LYS A 138 -7.77 -7.85 -7.66
C LYS A 138 -7.15 -7.33 -6.37
N LEU A 139 -7.91 -6.51 -5.66
CA LEU A 139 -7.51 -6.01 -4.35
C LEU A 139 -7.88 -7.02 -3.25
N VAL A 140 -7.40 -6.78 -2.02
CA VAL A 140 -7.66 -7.66 -0.87
C VAL A 140 -9.15 -7.75 -0.53
N SER A 141 -9.89 -6.63 -0.67
CA SER A 141 -11.35 -6.57 -0.56
C SER A 141 -12.09 -7.48 -1.55
N GLY A 142 -11.42 -7.88 -2.63
CA GLY A 142 -12.01 -8.62 -3.74
C GLY A 142 -12.54 -7.74 -4.87
N GLN A 143 -12.54 -6.41 -4.71
CA GLN A 143 -12.80 -5.48 -5.81
C GLN A 143 -11.75 -5.69 -6.91
N THR A 144 -12.18 -5.52 -8.16
CA THR A 144 -11.31 -5.59 -9.33
C THR A 144 -11.16 -4.23 -9.97
N LEU A 145 -9.93 -3.86 -10.34
CA LEU A 145 -9.63 -2.61 -11.02
C LEU A 145 -9.03 -2.90 -12.40
N LEU A 146 -9.46 -2.15 -13.41
CA LEU A 146 -8.72 -2.06 -14.66
C LEU A 146 -7.56 -1.07 -14.47
N VAL A 147 -6.32 -1.50 -14.69
CA VAL A 147 -5.20 -0.56 -14.81
C VAL A 147 -5.05 -0.16 -16.28
N ALA A 148 -5.11 1.14 -16.56
CA ALA A 148 -4.90 1.74 -17.88
C ALA A 148 -3.63 2.60 -17.84
N HIS A 149 -2.47 1.97 -18.08
CA HIS A 149 -1.16 2.62 -17.97
C HIS A 149 -0.72 3.18 -19.32
N ASN A 150 -0.59 4.51 -19.42
CA ASN A 150 -0.22 5.17 -20.67
C ASN A 150 1.26 4.93 -21.03
N ILE A 151 1.49 4.11 -22.05
CA ILE A 151 2.82 3.69 -22.51
C ILE A 151 3.45 4.64 -23.54
N ASP A 152 2.80 5.77 -23.83
CA ASP A 152 3.44 6.90 -24.50
C ASP A 152 4.23 7.79 -23.54
N LEU A 153 3.85 7.80 -22.25
CA LEU A 153 4.41 8.69 -21.23
C LEU A 153 5.32 7.98 -20.23
N ALA A 154 5.12 6.67 -20.04
CA ALA A 154 5.94 5.83 -19.18
C ALA A 154 6.31 4.51 -19.88
N PRO A 155 7.37 3.82 -19.43
CA PRO A 155 7.72 2.52 -19.97
C PRO A 155 6.62 1.49 -19.68
N ARG A 156 6.29 0.64 -20.66
CA ARG A 156 5.43 -0.53 -20.45
C ARG A 156 5.99 -1.42 -19.34
N VAL A 157 5.14 -1.93 -18.46
CA VAL A 157 5.52 -2.92 -17.44
C VAL A 157 5.98 -4.19 -18.15
N SER A 158 7.27 -4.48 -18.03
CA SER A 158 7.93 -5.63 -18.65
C SER A 158 7.69 -6.90 -17.84
N ASN A 159 7.63 -8.05 -18.52
CA ASN A 159 7.49 -9.38 -17.92
C ASN A 159 6.31 -9.55 -16.94
N LEU A 160 5.26 -8.73 -17.07
CA LEU A 160 4.05 -8.85 -16.26
C LEU A 160 3.33 -10.18 -16.55
N SER A 161 2.95 -10.89 -15.49
CA SER A 161 2.29 -12.19 -15.49
C SER A 161 1.07 -12.18 -14.55
N VAL A 162 0.14 -13.11 -14.79
CA VAL A 162 -0.97 -13.35 -13.84
C VAL A 162 -0.40 -13.92 -12.53
N GLY A 163 -0.87 -13.40 -11.40
CA GLY A 163 -0.37 -13.69 -10.06
C GLY A 163 0.66 -12.69 -9.56
N ASP A 164 1.16 -11.79 -10.41
CA ASP A 164 2.12 -10.77 -10.00
C ASP A 164 1.46 -9.71 -9.10
N ARG A 165 2.22 -9.20 -8.14
CA ARG A 165 1.81 -8.09 -7.27
C ARG A 165 2.17 -6.76 -7.93
N ILE A 166 1.20 -5.85 -8.01
CA ILE A 166 1.37 -4.49 -8.51
C ILE A 166 1.03 -3.50 -7.41
N GLU A 167 1.96 -2.59 -7.13
CA GLU A 167 1.65 -1.35 -6.41
C GLU A 167 1.39 -0.24 -7.42
N PHE A 168 0.48 0.65 -7.08
CA PHE A 168 0.14 1.78 -7.93
C PHE A 168 -0.09 3.03 -7.11
N PHE A 169 0.21 4.16 -7.72
CA PHE A 169 -0.30 5.47 -7.34
C PHE A 169 -0.87 6.11 -8.60
N GLY A 170 -2.16 6.44 -8.58
CA GLY A 170 -2.85 6.95 -9.75
C GLY A 170 -4.22 7.49 -9.38
N GLU A 171 -4.95 7.95 -10.38
CA GLU A 171 -6.32 8.41 -10.19
C GLU A 171 -7.30 7.26 -10.42
N TYR A 172 -8.30 7.19 -9.55
CA TYR A 172 -9.40 6.23 -9.62
C TYR A 172 -10.62 6.84 -10.31
N GLU A 173 -11.18 6.07 -11.25
CA GLU A 173 -12.41 6.38 -11.97
C GLU A 173 -13.43 5.28 -11.77
N TRP A 174 -14.63 5.65 -11.32
CA TRP A 174 -15.69 4.70 -11.04
C TRP A 174 -16.29 4.11 -12.32
N ASN A 175 -16.61 2.81 -12.26
CA ASN A 175 -17.54 2.16 -13.18
C ASN A 175 -18.17 0.92 -12.51
N GLU A 176 -19.24 0.38 -13.09
CA GLU A 176 -19.95 -0.79 -12.56
C GLU A 176 -19.09 -2.08 -12.47
N LYS A 177 -17.89 -2.09 -13.05
CA LYS A 177 -16.96 -3.24 -13.05
C LYS A 177 -15.87 -3.13 -11.97
N GLY A 178 -15.99 -2.17 -11.06
CA GLY A 178 -15.06 -1.95 -9.96
C GLY A 178 -14.13 -0.75 -10.14
N GLY A 179 -14.10 -0.12 -11.32
CA GLY A 179 -13.35 1.11 -11.59
C GLY A 179 -12.06 0.92 -12.40
N VAL A 180 -11.43 2.05 -12.73
CA VAL A 180 -10.20 2.15 -13.52
C VAL A 180 -9.15 2.92 -12.70
N ILE A 181 -7.90 2.47 -12.73
CA ILE A 181 -6.74 3.26 -12.31
C ILE A 181 -6.03 3.77 -13.56
N HIS A 182 -5.93 5.09 -13.69
CA HIS A 182 -5.17 5.78 -14.73
C HIS A 182 -4.25 6.85 -14.13
N TRP A 183 -3.65 7.72 -14.95
CA TRP A 183 -2.65 8.70 -14.51
C TRP A 183 -1.47 8.08 -13.71
N THR A 184 -1.09 6.84 -14.03
CA THR A 184 0.02 6.13 -13.37
C THR A 184 1.39 6.48 -13.97
N HIS A 185 1.60 7.77 -14.25
CA HIS A 185 2.81 8.31 -14.85
C HIS A 185 3.03 9.76 -14.40
N SER A 186 4.22 10.30 -14.67
CA SER A 186 4.48 11.74 -14.54
C SER A 186 3.64 12.52 -15.54
N ASP A 187 3.07 13.65 -15.12
CA ASP A 187 2.50 14.64 -16.04
C ASP A 187 3.61 15.63 -16.48
N PRO A 188 4.04 15.63 -17.75
CA PRO A 188 5.10 16.53 -18.23
C PRO A 188 4.79 18.02 -18.09
N ILE A 189 3.50 18.38 -17.97
CA ILE A 189 3.04 19.76 -17.86
C ILE A 189 2.74 20.13 -16.39
N GLY A 190 2.66 19.16 -15.49
CA GLY A 190 2.45 19.36 -14.05
C GLY A 190 1.08 19.94 -13.70
N LYS A 191 0.04 19.65 -14.49
CA LYS A 191 -1.36 20.02 -14.22
C LYS A 191 -2.09 18.96 -13.41
N HIS A 192 -1.68 17.71 -13.52
CA HIS A 192 -2.21 16.57 -12.79
C HIS A 192 -1.22 16.07 -11.74
N ILE A 193 -1.73 15.49 -10.65
CA ILE A 193 -0.87 14.78 -9.69
C ILE A 193 -0.21 13.61 -10.45
N ALA A 194 1.11 13.51 -10.33
CA ALA A 194 1.87 12.43 -10.96
C ALA A 194 1.59 11.09 -10.27
N GLY A 195 1.55 10.03 -11.06
CA GLY A 195 1.41 8.65 -10.58
C GLY A 195 2.58 7.75 -10.99
N TRP A 196 2.44 6.46 -10.70
CA TRP A 196 3.40 5.42 -11.05
C TRP A 196 2.79 4.02 -10.89
N LEU A 197 3.41 3.01 -11.52
CA LEU A 197 3.26 1.60 -11.19
C LEU A 197 4.57 1.04 -10.64
N SER A 198 4.52 0.08 -9.71
CA SER A 198 5.68 -0.66 -9.26
C SER A 198 5.45 -2.16 -9.39
N HIS A 199 6.44 -2.85 -9.97
CA HIS A 199 6.45 -4.29 -10.17
C HIS A 199 7.87 -4.83 -9.90
N ASN A 200 8.01 -5.78 -8.97
CA ASN A 200 9.30 -6.35 -8.57
C ASN A 200 10.38 -5.28 -8.28
N ASP A 201 10.02 -4.30 -7.44
CA ASP A 201 10.85 -3.15 -7.04
C ASP A 201 11.27 -2.19 -8.18
N ILE A 202 10.72 -2.37 -9.38
CA ILE A 202 10.92 -1.47 -10.52
C ILE A 202 9.73 -0.53 -10.63
N VAL A 203 10.01 0.78 -10.59
CA VAL A 203 9.01 1.85 -10.74
C VAL A 203 8.91 2.27 -12.22
N TYR A 204 7.69 2.31 -12.73
CA TYR A 204 7.31 2.73 -14.08
C TYR A 204 6.54 4.05 -13.97
N GLN A 205 7.17 5.17 -14.34
CA GLN A 205 6.62 6.51 -14.12
C GLN A 205 6.88 7.50 -15.27
N ALA A 206 8.10 7.50 -15.82
CA ALA A 206 8.50 8.38 -16.91
C ALA A 206 9.53 7.68 -17.79
N LEU A 207 9.62 8.10 -19.06
CA LEU A 207 10.62 7.65 -20.03
C LEU A 207 12.01 8.26 -19.80
#